data_AF-A0A5M3VZZ3-F1
#
_entry.id   AF-A0A5M3VZZ3-F1
#
_cell.length_a   1.000
_cell.length_b   1.000
_cell.length_c   1.000
_cell.angle_alpha   90.00
_cell.angle_beta   90.00
_cell.angle_gamma   90.00
#
_symmetry.space_group_name_H-M   'P 1'
#
loop_
_entity.id
_entity.type
_entity.pdbx_description
1 polymer ?
#
loop_
_entity_poly.entity_id
_entity_poly.type
_entity_poly.pdbx_seq_one_letter_code
_entity_poly.pdbx_strand_id
1 'polypeptide(L)'
;MEILWFGILAVLLAGYFALEGFDIGVGLLLPFTAERDRAVGAIAPFVLANEVWLVGIAGVLFGAFPMLEGEVLSGLYPVVVGLLVSWIVRDAGLWFRRRLDGEGWRSFWTAAVAAGSLGLALSWGGVIAGITGAPALLGVGYGVVVAVAFAFHGWAFLAWRLPGEAAAQGAARTGRALALSAAVAAAPIVVPLVALASEVLDRAAPSETLSVLSLMVLPVVPLMAAAQIWVWRVFRRGAVPTFF
;
A
#
# COMPACT_ATOMS: atom_id res chain seq x y z
N MET A 1 -27.47 -0.77 -1.75
CA MET A 1 -26.34 -1.43 -1.06
C MET A 1 -25.06 -1.35 -1.87
N GLU A 2 -25.11 -1.39 -3.20
CA GLU A 2 -23.94 -1.30 -4.09
C GLU A 2 -23.09 -0.04 -3.83
N ILE A 3 -23.70 1.14 -3.72
CA ILE A 3 -23.00 2.41 -3.41
C ILE A 3 -22.21 2.32 -2.10
N LEU A 4 -22.76 1.67 -1.08
CA LEU A 4 -22.07 1.47 0.19
C LEU A 4 -20.82 0.61 -0.01
N TRP A 5 -20.95 -0.52 -0.69
CA TRP A 5 -19.85 -1.45 -0.94
C TRP A 5 -18.79 -0.87 -1.89
N PHE A 6 -19.20 -0.08 -2.87
CA PHE A 6 -18.30 0.73 -3.68
C PHE A 6 -17.53 1.74 -2.82
N GLY A 7 -18.22 2.44 -1.92
CA GLY A 7 -17.58 3.34 -0.96
C GLY A 7 -16.57 2.63 -0.06
N ILE A 8 -16.89 1.42 0.42
CA ILE A 8 -15.97 0.59 1.21
C ILE A 8 -14.74 0.22 0.38
N LEU A 9 -14.93 -0.27 -0.86
CA LEU A 9 -13.83 -0.61 -1.77
C LEU A 9 -12.94 0.62 -2.05
N ALA A 10 -13.54 1.78 -2.31
CA ALA A 10 -12.83 3.02 -2.56
C ALA A 10 -12.02 3.48 -1.34
N VAL A 11 -12.59 3.41 -0.14
CA VAL A 11 -11.87 3.72 1.10
C VAL A 11 -10.71 2.75 1.32
N LEU A 12 -10.93 1.45 1.09
CA LEU A 12 -9.87 0.44 1.25
C LEU A 12 -8.71 0.65 0.26
N LEU A 13 -9.00 0.90 -1.02
CA LEU A 13 -7.97 1.19 -2.03
C LEU A 13 -7.23 2.50 -1.73
N ALA A 14 -7.96 3.58 -1.44
CA ALA A 14 -7.35 4.87 -1.10
C ALA A 14 -6.49 4.77 0.17
N GLY A 15 -7.01 4.08 1.19
CA GLY A 15 -6.31 3.86 2.45
C GLY A 15 -5.09 2.97 2.29
N TYR A 16 -5.15 1.88 1.52
CA TYR A 16 -3.99 1.05 1.22
C TYR A 16 -2.88 1.88 0.54
N PHE A 17 -3.19 2.64 -0.52
CA PHE A 17 -2.18 3.48 -1.17
C PHE A 17 -1.66 4.61 -0.25
N ALA A 18 -2.48 5.13 0.66
CA ALA A 18 -2.09 6.16 1.62
C ALA A 18 -1.32 5.62 2.84
N LEU A 19 -1.47 4.35 3.18
CA LEU A 19 -0.86 3.74 4.36
C LEU A 19 0.32 2.85 3.95
N GLU A 20 0.07 1.83 3.14
CA GLU A 20 1.13 0.96 2.62
C GLU A 20 2.07 1.72 1.67
N GLY A 21 1.57 2.74 0.98
CA GLY A 21 2.36 3.51 0.02
C GLY A 21 3.60 4.17 0.62
N PHE A 22 3.59 4.58 1.90
CA PHE A 22 4.80 5.09 2.52
C PHE A 22 5.78 3.98 2.88
N ASP A 23 5.30 2.79 3.26
CA ASP A 23 6.18 1.66 3.56
C ASP A 23 6.88 1.15 2.30
N ILE A 24 6.13 0.99 1.20
CA ILE A 24 6.67 0.68 -0.13
C ILE A 24 7.63 1.80 -0.58
N GLY A 25 7.25 3.06 -0.36
CA GLY A 25 8.07 4.22 -0.64
C GLY A 25 9.43 4.22 0.08
N VAL A 26 9.43 3.91 1.38
CA VAL A 26 10.66 3.75 2.17
C VAL A 26 11.48 2.58 1.64
N GLY A 27 10.85 1.47 1.27
CA GLY A 27 11.51 0.32 0.68
C GLY A 27 12.22 0.65 -0.64
N LEU A 28 11.58 1.43 -1.53
CA LEU A 28 12.17 1.94 -2.78
C LEU A 28 13.40 2.81 -2.53
N LEU A 29 13.36 3.65 -1.50
CA LEU A 29 14.42 4.60 -1.17
C LEU A 29 15.56 3.97 -0.36
N LEU A 30 15.34 2.80 0.24
CA LEU A 30 16.26 2.18 1.19
C LEU A 30 17.71 2.04 0.70
N PRO A 31 18.00 1.70 -0.58
CA PRO A 31 19.37 1.66 -1.08
C PRO A 31 20.09 3.01 -1.03
N PHE A 32 19.35 4.12 -1.11
CA PHE A 32 19.86 5.49 -1.13
C PHE A 32 19.84 6.17 0.24
N THR A 33 19.26 5.53 1.25
CA THR A 33 19.19 6.05 2.61
C THR A 33 20.47 5.74 3.39
N ALA A 34 21.05 6.74 4.07
CA ALA A 34 22.23 6.57 4.90
C ALA A 34 21.93 5.75 6.17
N GLU A 35 20.92 6.14 6.94
CA GLU A 35 20.47 5.45 8.16
C GLU A 35 19.40 4.38 7.85
N ARG A 36 19.75 3.38 7.03
CA ARG A 36 18.81 2.33 6.56
C ARG A 36 18.07 1.64 7.70
N ASP A 37 18.77 1.38 8.80
CA ASP A 37 18.19 0.69 9.95
C ASP A 37 17.13 1.51 10.65
N ARG A 38 17.36 2.80 10.77
CA ARG A 38 16.40 3.71 11.37
C ARG A 38 15.20 3.96 10.45
N ALA A 39 15.42 4.02 9.14
CA ALA A 39 14.34 4.10 8.16
C ALA A 39 13.42 2.88 8.24
N VAL A 40 13.97 1.66 8.33
CA VAL A 40 13.15 0.45 8.52
C VAL A 40 12.48 0.43 9.89
N GLY A 41 13.18 0.79 10.96
CA GLY A 41 12.57 0.90 12.29
C GLY A 41 11.41 1.91 12.34
N ALA A 42 11.45 2.95 11.49
CA ALA A 42 10.40 3.97 11.43
C ALA A 42 9.08 3.43 10.86
N ILE A 43 9.13 2.52 9.89
CA ILE A 43 7.96 1.90 9.26
C ILE A 43 7.49 0.62 9.96
N ALA A 44 8.42 -0.11 10.59
CA ALA A 44 8.20 -1.42 11.21
C ALA A 44 6.88 -1.59 12.01
N PRO A 45 6.47 -0.63 12.88
CA PRO A 45 5.23 -0.77 13.65
C PRO A 45 3.93 -0.68 12.82
N PHE A 46 4.02 -0.18 11.58
CA PHE A 46 2.88 0.09 10.71
C PHE A 46 2.66 -0.99 9.66
N VAL A 47 3.72 -1.64 9.19
CA VAL A 47 3.71 -2.60 8.07
C VAL A 47 2.52 -3.57 8.14
N LEU A 48 2.41 -4.36 9.22
CA LEU A 48 1.32 -5.34 9.33
C LEU A 48 -0.08 -4.71 9.36
N ALA A 49 -0.21 -3.54 9.99
CA ALA A 49 -1.49 -2.82 10.07
C ALA A 49 -1.88 -2.20 8.71
N ASN A 50 -0.90 -1.92 7.86
CA ASN A 50 -1.13 -1.37 6.53
C ASN A 50 -1.44 -2.50 5.53
N GLU A 51 -0.76 -3.65 5.64
CA GLU A 51 -0.97 -4.82 4.79
C GLU A 51 -2.38 -5.41 4.87
N VAL A 52 -3.03 -5.36 6.04
CA VAL A 52 -4.41 -5.87 6.20
C VAL A 52 -5.42 -5.11 5.33
N TRP A 53 -5.10 -3.91 4.86
CA TRP A 53 -5.95 -3.19 3.92
C TRP A 53 -6.02 -3.91 2.57
N LEU A 54 -4.91 -4.49 2.09
CA LEU A 54 -4.89 -5.31 0.88
C LEU A 54 -5.74 -6.57 1.02
N VAL A 55 -5.66 -7.22 2.19
CA VAL A 55 -6.51 -8.37 2.52
C VAL A 55 -7.98 -7.96 2.54
N GLY A 56 -8.30 -6.79 3.09
CA GLY A 56 -9.63 -6.20 3.06
C GLY A 56 -10.14 -5.97 1.63
N ILE A 57 -9.30 -5.42 0.75
CA ILE A 57 -9.62 -5.24 -0.68
C ILE A 57 -9.97 -6.58 -1.31
N ALA A 58 -9.13 -7.60 -1.12
CA ALA A 58 -9.38 -8.94 -1.66
C ALA A 58 -10.72 -9.51 -1.14
N GLY A 59 -10.99 -9.42 0.16
CA GLY A 59 -12.26 -9.88 0.74
C GLY A 59 -13.49 -9.16 0.17
N VAL A 60 -13.39 -7.85 -0.07
CA VAL A 60 -14.47 -7.08 -0.70
C VAL A 60 -14.66 -7.45 -2.16
N LEU A 61 -13.58 -7.72 -2.91
CA LEU A 61 -13.67 -8.22 -4.28
C LEU A 61 -14.41 -9.57 -4.32
N PHE A 62 -13.99 -10.55 -3.52
CA PHE A 62 -14.65 -11.87 -3.48
C PHE A 62 -16.12 -11.80 -3.04
N GLY A 63 -16.44 -10.97 -2.04
CA GLY A 63 -17.78 -10.89 -1.48
C GLY A 63 -18.72 -10.01 -2.28
N ALA A 64 -18.33 -8.76 -2.49
CA ALA A 64 -19.22 -7.72 -3.00
C ALA A 64 -19.06 -7.45 -4.50
N PHE A 65 -17.95 -7.85 -5.13
CA PHE A 65 -17.68 -7.61 -6.56
C PHE A 65 -17.10 -8.86 -7.26
N PRO A 66 -17.79 -10.02 -7.23
CA PRO A 66 -17.24 -11.29 -7.73
C PRO A 66 -16.90 -11.27 -9.23
N MET A 67 -17.61 -10.48 -10.04
CA MET A 67 -17.27 -10.32 -11.46
C MET A 67 -15.94 -9.56 -11.62
N LEU A 68 -15.75 -8.48 -10.87
CA LEU A 68 -14.51 -7.70 -10.88
C LEU A 68 -13.34 -8.53 -10.33
N GLU A 69 -13.59 -9.34 -9.31
CA GLU A 69 -12.63 -10.31 -8.78
C GLU A 69 -12.13 -11.24 -9.89
N GLY A 70 -13.03 -11.88 -10.63
CA GLY A 70 -12.66 -12.77 -11.74
C GLY A 70 -11.87 -12.06 -12.85
N GLU A 71 -12.25 -10.84 -13.21
CA GLU A 71 -11.52 -10.01 -14.17
C GLU A 71 -10.09 -9.70 -13.70
N VAL A 72 -9.90 -9.40 -12.42
CA VAL A 72 -8.58 -9.08 -11.86
C VAL A 72 -7.74 -10.34 -11.63
N LEU A 73 -8.24 -11.34 -10.90
CA LEU A 73 -7.45 -12.51 -10.53
C LEU A 73 -7.16 -13.44 -11.70
N SER A 74 -8.15 -13.67 -12.57
CA SER A 74 -7.97 -14.53 -13.75
C SER A 74 -7.42 -13.75 -14.94
N GLY A 75 -7.98 -12.56 -15.21
CA GLY A 75 -7.58 -11.75 -16.37
C GLY A 75 -6.19 -11.13 -16.23
N LEU A 76 -5.75 -10.82 -15.01
CA LEU A 76 -4.43 -10.25 -14.73
C LEU A 76 -3.55 -11.20 -13.91
N TYR A 77 -3.74 -12.51 -14.05
CA TYR A 77 -3.05 -13.53 -13.26
C TYR A 77 -1.53 -13.31 -13.12
N PRO A 78 -0.75 -13.05 -14.20
CA PRO A 78 0.69 -12.81 -14.05
C PRO A 78 1.03 -11.56 -13.24
N VAL A 79 0.20 -10.51 -13.35
CA VAL A 79 0.36 -9.24 -12.61
C VAL A 79 0.09 -9.46 -11.12
N VAL A 80 -0.98 -10.21 -10.81
CA VAL A 80 -1.37 -10.56 -9.43
C VAL A 80 -0.31 -11.45 -8.79
N VAL A 81 0.18 -12.48 -9.50
CA VAL A 81 1.27 -13.33 -9.01
C VAL A 81 2.54 -12.50 -8.78
N GLY A 82 2.88 -11.60 -9.70
CA GLY A 82 3.98 -10.64 -9.53
C GLY A 82 3.81 -9.76 -8.29
N LEU A 83 2.59 -9.31 -8.00
CA LEU A 83 2.26 -8.52 -6.81
C LEU A 83 2.53 -9.33 -5.55
N LEU A 84 2.02 -10.56 -5.47
CA LEU A 84 2.17 -11.43 -4.30
C LEU A 84 3.63 -11.82 -4.06
N VAL A 85 4.38 -12.16 -5.11
CA VAL A 85 5.81 -12.48 -4.99
C VAL A 85 6.59 -11.25 -4.52
N SER A 86 6.29 -10.08 -5.06
CA SER A 86 6.93 -8.82 -4.66
C SER A 86 6.63 -8.46 -3.21
N TRP A 87 5.40 -8.70 -2.76
CA TRP A 87 4.99 -8.56 -1.36
C TRP A 87 5.83 -9.48 -0.45
N ILE A 88 5.86 -10.78 -0.75
CA ILE A 88 6.62 -11.77 0.04
C ILE A 88 8.11 -11.41 0.12
N VAL A 89 8.72 -11.05 -1.01
CA VAL A 89 10.15 -10.71 -1.08
C VAL A 89 10.45 -9.46 -0.24
N ARG A 90 9.59 -8.44 -0.32
CA ARG A 90 9.74 -7.22 0.47
C ARG A 90 9.69 -7.54 1.96
N ASP A 91 8.68 -8.26 2.41
CA ASP A 91 8.48 -8.53 3.83
C ASP A 91 9.58 -9.42 4.37
N ALA A 92 9.96 -10.47 3.62
CA ALA A 92 11.12 -11.29 3.95
C ALA A 92 12.37 -10.43 4.14
N GLY A 93 12.60 -9.44 3.28
CA GLY A 93 13.70 -8.50 3.41
C GLY A 93 13.62 -7.62 4.66
N LEU A 94 12.45 -7.11 5.01
CA LEU A 94 12.25 -6.32 6.24
C LEU A 94 12.55 -7.15 7.49
N TRP A 95 12.05 -8.39 7.54
CA TRP A 95 12.16 -9.28 8.71
C TRP A 95 13.51 -9.99 8.84
N PHE A 96 14.22 -10.23 7.73
CA PHE A 96 15.46 -11.00 7.71
C PHE A 96 16.73 -10.16 7.68
N ARG A 97 16.69 -8.87 7.28
CA ARG A 97 17.89 -8.02 7.14
C ARG A 97 18.82 -8.04 8.36
N ARG A 98 18.27 -8.19 9.56
CA ARG A 98 19.00 -8.11 10.84
C ARG A 98 19.14 -9.44 11.58
N ARG A 99 18.73 -10.54 10.95
CA ARG A 99 18.81 -11.88 11.55
C ARG A 99 20.23 -12.44 11.58
N LEU A 100 21.06 -12.01 10.64
CA LEU A 100 22.47 -12.37 10.57
C LEU A 100 23.32 -11.10 10.46
N ASP A 101 24.54 -11.19 10.97
CA ASP A 101 25.54 -10.15 10.81
C ASP A 101 26.26 -10.26 9.46
N GLY A 102 26.89 -9.16 9.05
CA GLY A 102 27.65 -9.06 7.80
C GLY A 102 27.03 -8.11 6.78
N GLU A 103 27.90 -7.33 6.12
CA GLU A 103 27.49 -6.34 5.13
C GLU A 103 26.84 -6.97 3.90
N GLY A 104 27.30 -8.16 3.48
CA GLY A 104 26.72 -8.89 2.36
C GLY A 104 25.25 -9.29 2.60
N TRP A 105 24.95 -9.83 3.79
CA TRP A 105 23.58 -10.19 4.18
C TRP A 105 22.65 -8.97 4.24
N ARG A 106 23.11 -7.90 4.89
CA ARG A 106 22.34 -6.66 5.01
C ARG A 106 22.10 -6.01 3.64
N SER A 107 23.09 -6.03 2.76
CA SER A 107 22.99 -5.48 1.40
C SER A 107 22.04 -6.31 0.53
N PHE A 108 22.11 -7.64 0.61
CA PHE A 108 21.19 -8.54 -0.10
C PHE A 108 19.73 -8.24 0.27
N TRP A 109 19.41 -8.19 1.56
CA TRP A 109 18.03 -7.91 1.99
C TRP A 109 17.62 -6.46 1.73
N THR A 110 18.54 -5.50 1.76
CA THR A 110 18.26 -4.12 1.32
C THR A 110 17.85 -4.09 -0.15
N ALA A 111 18.57 -4.82 -1.02
CA ALA A 111 18.22 -4.94 -2.43
C ALA A 111 16.90 -5.67 -2.64
N ALA A 112 16.63 -6.74 -1.87
CA ALA A 112 15.37 -7.47 -1.91
C ALA A 112 14.16 -6.59 -1.52
N VAL A 113 14.30 -5.78 -0.45
CA VAL A 113 13.26 -4.81 -0.06
C VAL A 113 12.98 -3.81 -1.19
N ALA A 114 14.03 -3.25 -1.80
CA ALA A 114 13.88 -2.29 -2.87
C ALA A 114 13.26 -2.91 -4.14
N ALA A 115 13.71 -4.09 -4.52
CA ALA A 115 13.18 -4.83 -5.67
C ALA A 115 11.73 -5.26 -5.46
N GLY A 116 11.37 -5.78 -4.29
CA GLY A 116 9.99 -6.12 -3.93
C GLY A 116 9.09 -4.87 -3.89
N SER A 117 9.58 -3.76 -3.36
CA SER A 117 8.83 -2.49 -3.36
C SER A 117 8.59 -1.94 -4.76
N LEU A 118 9.59 -2.04 -5.64
CA LEU A 118 9.43 -1.70 -7.06
C LEU A 118 8.46 -2.64 -7.77
N GLY A 119 8.59 -3.95 -7.54
CA GLY A 119 7.69 -4.96 -8.09
C GLY A 119 6.23 -4.71 -7.70
N LEU A 120 5.97 -4.37 -6.44
CA LEU A 120 4.64 -3.97 -5.97
C LEU A 120 4.09 -2.75 -6.73
N ALA A 121 4.88 -1.68 -6.85
CA ALA A 121 4.46 -0.48 -7.57
C ALA A 121 4.18 -0.75 -9.05
N LEU A 122 5.03 -1.55 -9.71
CA LEU A 122 4.85 -1.96 -11.10
C LEU A 122 3.62 -2.85 -11.30
N SER A 123 3.37 -3.79 -10.39
CA SER A 123 2.17 -4.62 -10.40
C SER A 123 0.90 -3.79 -10.27
N TRP A 124 0.87 -2.79 -9.38
CA TRP A 124 -0.26 -1.86 -9.31
C TRP A 124 -0.45 -1.05 -10.60
N GLY A 125 0.64 -0.67 -11.26
CA GLY A 125 0.58 -0.09 -12.62
C GLY A 125 -0.08 -1.03 -13.64
N GLY A 126 0.28 -2.31 -13.61
CA GLY A 126 -0.36 -3.34 -14.42
C GLY A 126 -1.86 -3.52 -14.11
N VAL A 127 -2.23 -3.49 -12.83
CA VAL A 127 -3.65 -3.52 -12.40
C VAL A 127 -4.40 -2.32 -12.95
N ILE A 128 -3.86 -1.10 -12.79
CA ILE A 128 -4.46 0.14 -13.30
C ILE A 128 -4.64 0.07 -14.83
N ALA A 129 -3.63 -0.40 -15.57
CA ALA A 129 -3.76 -0.58 -17.01
C ALA A 129 -4.86 -1.59 -17.36
N GLY A 130 -4.91 -2.72 -16.66
CA GLY A 130 -5.92 -3.76 -16.88
C GLY A 130 -7.35 -3.26 -16.67
N ILE A 131 -7.63 -2.62 -15.53
CA ILE A 131 -8.99 -2.15 -15.21
C ILE A 131 -9.44 -0.98 -16.08
N THR A 132 -8.50 -0.17 -16.60
CA THR A 132 -8.83 0.93 -17.52
C THR A 132 -8.89 0.49 -18.98
N GLY A 133 -8.60 -0.78 -19.28
CA GLY A 133 -8.49 -1.29 -20.65
C GLY A 133 -7.31 -0.72 -21.44
N ALA A 134 -6.34 -0.10 -20.76
CA ALA A 134 -5.15 0.43 -21.40
C ALA A 134 -4.21 -0.70 -21.86
N PRO A 135 -3.43 -0.49 -22.94
CA PRO A 135 -2.43 -1.45 -23.39
C PRO A 135 -1.45 -1.84 -22.27
N ALA A 136 -1.05 -3.12 -22.21
CA ALA A 136 -0.16 -3.64 -21.17
C ALA A 136 1.17 -2.87 -21.05
N LEU A 137 1.70 -2.34 -22.17
CA LEU A 137 2.91 -1.50 -22.16
C LEU A 137 2.74 -0.21 -21.34
N LEU A 138 1.54 0.36 -21.30
CA LEU A 138 1.25 1.52 -20.45
C LEU A 138 1.20 1.14 -18.97
N GLY A 139 1.01 -0.14 -18.63
CA GLY A 139 1.09 -0.65 -17.26
C GLY A 139 2.43 -0.37 -16.60
N VAL A 140 3.54 -0.45 -17.35
CA VAL A 140 4.87 -0.05 -16.85
C VAL A 140 4.91 1.45 -16.56
N GLY A 141 4.34 2.28 -17.43
CA GLY A 141 4.24 3.73 -17.24
C GLY A 141 3.45 4.10 -15.98
N TYR A 142 2.27 3.50 -15.81
CA TYR A 142 1.49 3.65 -14.56
C TYR A 142 2.29 3.17 -13.35
N GLY A 143 3.02 2.06 -13.48
CA GLY A 143 3.85 1.52 -12.41
C GLY A 143 4.96 2.46 -11.97
N VAL A 144 5.60 3.16 -12.92
CA VAL A 144 6.59 4.21 -12.62
C VAL A 144 5.93 5.39 -11.91
N VAL A 145 4.73 5.82 -12.35
CA VAL A 145 3.98 6.88 -11.67
C VAL A 145 3.66 6.50 -10.22
N VAL A 146 3.19 5.27 -10.00
CA VAL A 146 2.93 4.72 -8.65
C VAL A 146 4.22 4.69 -7.83
N ALA A 147 5.32 4.20 -8.40
CA ALA A 147 6.61 4.12 -7.70
C ALA A 147 7.13 5.51 -7.29
N VAL A 148 7.02 6.51 -8.16
CA VAL A 148 7.41 7.90 -7.85
C VAL A 148 6.51 8.49 -6.76
N ALA A 149 5.19 8.29 -6.85
CA ALA A 149 4.24 8.77 -5.86
C ALA A 149 4.50 8.13 -4.47
N PHE A 150 4.74 6.83 -4.43
CA PHE A 150 5.11 6.10 -3.22
C PHE A 150 6.47 6.54 -2.68
N ALA A 151 7.50 6.66 -3.52
CA ALA A 151 8.81 7.17 -3.09
C ALA A 151 8.69 8.58 -2.48
N PHE A 152 7.94 9.49 -3.09
CA PHE A 152 7.65 10.81 -2.52
C PHE A 152 6.92 10.72 -1.17
N HIS A 153 5.95 9.81 -1.06
CA HIS A 153 5.21 9.60 0.18
C HIS A 153 6.06 9.00 1.30
N GLY A 154 6.89 7.99 1.01
CA GLY A 154 7.87 7.42 1.93
C GLY A 154 8.91 8.42 2.38
N TRP A 155 9.42 9.25 1.47
CA TRP A 155 10.31 10.37 1.82
C TRP A 155 9.64 11.38 2.75
N ALA A 156 8.41 11.79 2.47
CA ALA A 156 7.64 12.68 3.34
C ALA A 156 7.36 12.05 4.72
N PHE A 157 7.11 10.74 4.78
CA PHE A 157 6.95 9.99 6.01
C PHE A 157 8.23 9.97 6.84
N LEU A 158 9.39 9.63 6.24
CA LEU A 158 10.67 9.68 6.94
C LEU A 158 11.00 11.09 7.41
N ALA A 159 10.74 12.11 6.58
CA ALA A 159 10.96 13.51 6.95
C ALA A 159 10.12 13.96 8.16
N TRP A 160 8.89 13.46 8.26
CA TRP A 160 8.00 13.71 9.39
C TRP A 160 8.40 12.89 10.63
N ARG A 161 8.81 11.64 10.43
CA ARG A 161 9.07 10.67 11.50
C ARG A 161 10.47 10.78 12.11
N LEU A 162 11.44 11.19 11.31
CA LEU A 162 12.86 11.34 11.64
C LEU A 162 13.32 12.80 11.47
N PRO A 163 12.75 13.76 12.24
CA PRO A 163 12.97 15.18 11.99
C PRO A 163 14.43 15.62 12.11
N GLY A 164 15.26 14.93 12.92
CA GLY A 164 16.69 15.24 13.05
C GLY A 164 17.48 14.97 11.76
N GLU A 165 17.25 13.84 11.11
CA GLU A 165 17.85 13.51 9.81
C GLU A 165 17.26 14.36 8.69
N ALA A 166 15.95 14.58 8.73
CA ALA A 166 15.26 15.43 7.78
C ALA A 166 15.81 16.86 7.83
N ALA A 167 16.04 17.42 9.02
CA ALA A 167 16.64 18.74 9.19
C ALA A 167 18.08 18.80 8.66
N ALA A 168 18.89 17.75 8.87
CA ALA A 168 20.24 17.66 8.34
C ALA A 168 20.27 17.65 6.78
N GLN A 169 19.19 17.18 6.15
CA GLN A 169 19.01 17.16 4.69
C GLN A 169 18.15 18.33 4.16
N GLY A 170 17.79 19.31 5.00
CA GLY A 170 16.93 20.44 4.61
C GLY A 170 15.48 20.08 4.27
N ALA A 171 15.03 18.90 4.69
CA ALA A 171 13.79 18.24 4.25
C ALA A 171 12.70 18.15 5.34
N ALA A 172 12.83 18.81 6.50
CA ALA A 172 11.85 18.69 7.58
C ALA A 172 10.40 18.98 7.10
N ARG A 173 9.48 18.02 7.32
CA ARG A 173 8.08 18.09 6.85
C ARG A 173 7.08 18.06 7.99
N THR A 174 5.98 18.78 7.82
CA THR A 174 4.86 18.82 8.77
C THR A 174 3.90 17.65 8.54
N GLY A 175 3.02 17.37 9.50
CA GLY A 175 1.95 16.38 9.32
C GLY A 175 1.00 16.72 8.15
N ARG A 176 0.87 18.00 7.77
CA ARG A 176 0.10 18.39 6.57
C ARG A 176 0.77 17.90 5.28
N ALA A 177 2.11 17.98 5.21
CA ALA A 177 2.84 17.49 4.06
C ALA A 177 2.71 15.96 3.91
N LEU A 178 2.62 15.23 5.02
CA LEU A 178 2.33 13.79 5.00
C LEU A 178 0.93 13.48 4.48
N ALA A 179 -0.09 14.24 4.90
CA ALA A 179 -1.45 14.07 4.40
C ALA A 179 -1.57 14.39 2.89
N LEU A 180 -0.86 15.42 2.43
CA LEU A 180 -0.82 15.76 1.00
C LEU A 180 -0.09 14.69 0.19
N SER A 181 1.04 14.17 0.67
CA SER A 181 1.75 13.09 -0.02
C SER A 181 0.95 11.78 -0.01
N ALA A 182 0.16 11.50 1.03
CA ALA A 182 -0.80 10.39 1.05
C ALA A 182 -1.88 10.54 -0.03
N ALA A 183 -2.43 11.75 -0.21
CA ALA A 183 -3.41 12.02 -1.28
C ALA A 183 -2.78 11.84 -2.68
N VAL A 184 -1.54 12.31 -2.86
CA VAL A 184 -0.77 12.10 -4.10
C VAL A 184 -0.50 10.61 -4.34
N ALA A 185 -0.15 9.86 -3.29
CA ALA A 185 0.05 8.42 -3.36
C ALA A 185 -1.23 7.67 -3.74
N ALA A 186 -2.40 8.09 -3.25
CA ALA A 186 -3.69 7.47 -3.57
C ALA A 186 -4.26 7.85 -4.94
N ALA A 187 -3.86 8.99 -5.51
CA ALA A 187 -4.41 9.49 -6.78
C ALA A 187 -4.36 8.49 -7.95
N PRO A 188 -3.28 7.71 -8.17
CA PRO A 188 -3.19 6.74 -9.28
C PRO A 188 -4.28 5.66 -9.27
N ILE A 189 -4.83 5.30 -8.10
CA ILE A 189 -5.92 4.31 -8.01
C ILE A 189 -7.29 4.97 -7.86
N VAL A 190 -7.37 6.09 -7.12
CA VAL A 190 -8.64 6.77 -6.85
C VAL A 190 -9.19 7.41 -8.12
N VAL A 191 -8.35 8.03 -8.96
CA VAL A 191 -8.81 8.70 -10.18
C VAL A 191 -9.44 7.69 -11.16
N PRO A 192 -8.79 6.57 -11.52
CA PRO A 192 -9.43 5.52 -12.33
C PRO A 192 -10.68 4.93 -11.69
N LEU A 193 -10.66 4.68 -10.36
CA LEU A 193 -11.81 4.09 -9.67
C LEU A 193 -13.05 4.99 -9.74
N VAL A 194 -12.87 6.30 -9.57
CA VAL A 194 -13.96 7.28 -9.70
C VAL A 194 -14.41 7.39 -11.15
N ALA A 195 -13.48 7.38 -12.11
CA ALA A 195 -13.81 7.43 -13.53
C ALA A 195 -14.61 6.21 -14.00
N LEU A 196 -14.38 5.04 -13.38
CA LEU A 196 -15.02 3.76 -13.69
C LEU A 196 -16.13 3.39 -12.68
N ALA A 197 -16.66 4.37 -11.94
CA ALA A 197 -17.58 4.10 -10.83
C ALA A 197 -18.86 3.37 -11.29
N SER A 198 -19.43 3.77 -12.43
CA SER A 198 -20.59 3.11 -13.03
C SER A 198 -20.30 1.64 -13.34
N GLU A 199 -19.18 1.39 -14.00
CA GLU A 199 -18.75 0.07 -14.45
C GLU A 199 -18.45 -0.85 -13.27
N VAL A 200 -17.89 -0.32 -12.18
CA VAL A 200 -17.64 -1.08 -10.96
C VAL A 200 -18.96 -1.39 -10.23
N LEU A 201 -19.89 -0.43 -10.17
CA LEU A 201 -21.20 -0.65 -9.57
C LEU A 201 -22.00 -1.73 -10.32
N ASP A 202 -21.92 -1.77 -11.65
CA ASP A 202 -22.57 -2.79 -12.48
C ASP A 202 -22.02 -4.22 -12.24
N ARG A 203 -20.82 -4.33 -11.64
CA ARG A 203 -20.16 -5.61 -11.30
C ARG A 203 -20.44 -6.07 -9.87
N ALA A 204 -21.25 -5.33 -9.12
CA ALA A 204 -21.57 -5.67 -7.75
C ALA A 204 -22.41 -6.96 -7.66
N ALA A 205 -22.27 -7.67 -6.53
CA ALA A 205 -23.06 -8.86 -6.25
C ALA A 205 -24.57 -8.54 -6.13
N PRO A 206 -25.46 -9.54 -6.28
CA PRO A 206 -26.89 -9.36 -6.08
C PRO A 206 -27.23 -8.76 -4.72
N SER A 207 -28.35 -8.01 -4.66
CA SER A 207 -28.74 -7.22 -3.49
C SER A 207 -28.92 -8.05 -2.22
N GLU A 208 -29.35 -9.30 -2.34
CA GLU A 208 -29.52 -10.27 -1.26
C GLU A 208 -28.17 -10.61 -0.63
N THR A 209 -27.17 -10.92 -1.46
CA THR A 209 -25.79 -11.18 -1.02
C THR A 209 -25.21 -9.95 -0.33
N LEU A 210 -25.35 -8.77 -0.94
CA LEU A 210 -24.86 -7.52 -0.34
C LEU A 210 -25.53 -7.23 1.00
N SER A 211 -26.81 -7.56 1.17
CA SER A 211 -27.54 -7.36 2.43
C SER A 211 -27.02 -8.27 3.55
N VAL A 212 -26.78 -9.55 3.24
CA VAL A 212 -26.18 -10.50 4.19
C VAL A 212 -24.77 -10.08 4.56
N LEU A 213 -23.95 -9.72 3.57
CA LEU A 213 -22.59 -9.23 3.82
C LEU A 213 -22.62 -7.95 4.65
N SER A 214 -23.56 -7.03 4.40
CA SER A 214 -23.68 -5.82 5.19
C SER A 214 -23.95 -6.14 6.66
N LEU A 215 -24.81 -7.11 6.97
CA LEU A 215 -25.06 -7.54 8.34
C LEU A 215 -23.81 -8.15 9.01
N MET A 216 -23.02 -8.91 8.26
CA MET A 216 -21.85 -9.63 8.78
C MET A 216 -20.60 -8.73 8.90
N VAL A 217 -20.38 -7.82 7.96
CA VAL A 217 -19.10 -7.11 7.77
C VAL A 217 -19.13 -5.68 8.30
N LEU A 218 -20.26 -4.95 8.19
CA LEU A 218 -20.32 -3.58 8.72
C LEU A 218 -19.91 -3.46 10.19
N PRO A 219 -20.25 -4.41 11.10
CA PRO A 219 -19.81 -4.32 12.49
C PRO A 219 -18.28 -4.42 12.65
N VAL A 220 -17.58 -5.05 11.70
CA VAL A 220 -16.13 -5.25 11.73
C VAL A 220 -15.37 -4.03 11.19
N VAL A 221 -15.95 -3.28 10.26
CA VAL A 221 -15.30 -2.10 9.66
C VAL A 221 -14.89 -1.06 10.73
N PRO A 222 -15.72 -0.69 11.72
CA PRO A 222 -15.32 0.18 12.83
C PRO A 222 -14.17 -0.40 13.67
N LEU A 223 -14.11 -1.73 13.85
CA LEU A 223 -13.02 -2.38 14.59
C LEU A 223 -11.70 -2.26 13.83
N MET A 224 -11.70 -2.48 12.51
CA MET A 224 -10.52 -2.27 11.67
C MET A 224 -10.06 -0.81 11.70
N ALA A 225 -10.99 0.13 11.56
CA ALA A 225 -10.67 1.56 11.64
C ALA A 225 -10.14 1.95 13.02
N ALA A 226 -10.74 1.44 14.11
CA ALA A 226 -10.28 1.68 15.47
C ALA A 226 -8.88 1.10 15.70
N ALA A 227 -8.59 -0.10 15.20
CA ALA A 227 -7.28 -0.73 15.26
C ALA A 227 -6.23 0.12 14.51
N GLN A 228 -6.54 0.59 13.30
CA GLN A 228 -5.65 1.48 12.54
C GLN A 228 -5.38 2.79 13.29
N ILE A 229 -6.43 3.43 13.84
CA ILE A 229 -6.29 4.65 14.64
C ILE A 229 -5.46 4.39 15.89
N TRP A 230 -5.62 3.24 16.53
CA TRP A 230 -4.87 2.85 17.71
C TRP A 230 -3.38 2.68 17.39
N VAL A 231 -3.03 1.89 16.37
CA VAL A 231 -1.65 1.73 15.87
C VAL A 231 -1.06 3.11 15.56
N TRP A 232 -1.78 3.94 14.81
CA TRP A 232 -1.32 5.29 14.51
C TRP A 232 -1.07 6.11 15.77
N ARG A 233 -2.00 6.12 16.74
CA ARG A 233 -1.86 6.92 17.97
C ARG A 233 -0.71 6.45 18.86
N VAL A 234 -0.50 5.14 18.96
CA VAL A 234 0.56 4.52 19.77
C VAL A 234 1.91 4.82 19.16
N PHE A 235 2.05 4.63 17.85
CA PHE A 235 3.36 4.70 17.22
C PHE A 235 3.67 6.07 16.61
N ARG A 236 2.74 7.00 16.41
CA ARG A 236 3.02 8.33 15.81
C ARG A 236 4.01 9.22 16.59
N ARG A 237 4.23 8.96 17.88
CA ARG A 237 5.10 9.76 18.76
C ARG A 237 5.94 8.81 19.62
N GLY A 238 7.27 8.90 19.54
CA GLY A 238 8.16 8.09 20.36
C GLY A 238 9.47 7.74 19.69
N ALA A 239 10.38 7.15 20.45
CA ALA A 239 11.63 6.59 19.92
C ALA A 239 11.31 5.56 18.82
N VAL A 240 12.10 5.59 17.75
CA VAL A 240 12.04 4.57 16.70
C VAL A 240 12.46 3.25 17.34
N PRO A 241 11.56 2.26 17.45
CA PRO A 241 11.94 1.05 18.12
C PRO A 241 12.96 0.30 17.26
N THR A 242 14.01 -0.19 17.91
CA THR A 242 14.99 -1.11 17.32
C THR A 242 14.45 -2.53 17.43
N PHE A 243 13.30 -2.80 16.79
CA PHE A 243 12.80 -4.17 16.67
C PHE A 243 13.59 -4.99 15.62
N PHE A 244 14.47 -4.31 14.86
CA PHE A 244 15.25 -4.83 13.73
C PHE A 244 16.69 -4.30 13.76
#